data_AF-A0A3M1NGM4-F1
#
_entry.id   AF-A0A3M1NGM4-F1
#
_cell.length_a   1.000
_cell.length_b   1.000
_cell.length_c   1.000
_cell.angle_alpha   90.00
_cell.angle_beta   90.00
_cell.angle_gamma   90.00
#
_symmetry.space_group_name_H-M   'P 1'
#
loop_
_entity.id
_entity.type
_entity.pdbx_description
1 polymer ?
#
loop_
_entity_poly.entity_id
_entity_poly.type
_entity_poly.pdbx_seq_one_letter_code
_entity_poly.pdbx_strand_id
1 'polypeptide(L)'
;PFRQGEKYFYRYEVRDGASFYRTDFLDIHTSVVMGSGTSMLIYNGQSLPLQPLMIQRPEEFYPLLLQIWQQETGQSWEVVQEKSMEASVVSPGVSVPFSMQQQAWTGSLEARSGQRTRLAFYQLTISYGATGMGSGQYTLQAMLRVMEYPTAQKSRYEGIFGGVYASLQPSPEWSLRAYQAYSQTVAENNRRLQEWLRQRRSSSTASGSGESFSSEMARTWSSALSDQTYVRDSETGEVLKVHKKVWDEGGFWKEPTFGGVYGTLERGSWAEEELRQQGWRSLQESLSGTFPQR
;
A
#
# COMPACT_ATOMS: atom_id res chain seq x y z
N PRO A 1 14.78 -3.96 -18.00
CA PRO A 1 13.72 -3.95 -16.96
C PRO A 1 14.18 -4.84 -15.80
N PHE A 2 13.88 -4.47 -14.58
CA PHE A 2 14.09 -5.32 -13.41
C PHE A 2 12.81 -5.34 -12.57
N ARG A 3 12.70 -6.38 -11.75
CA ARG A 3 11.53 -6.60 -10.88
C ARG A 3 11.92 -6.24 -9.45
N GLN A 4 11.03 -5.53 -8.77
CA GLN A 4 11.16 -5.16 -7.36
C GLN A 4 9.82 -5.43 -6.69
N GLY A 5 9.73 -6.57 -6.01
CA GLY A 5 8.45 -7.11 -5.56
C GLY A 5 7.55 -7.44 -6.76
N GLU A 6 6.36 -6.83 -6.84
CA GLU A 6 5.46 -6.95 -7.99
C GLU A 6 5.61 -5.80 -9.00
N LYS A 7 6.49 -4.83 -8.74
CA LYS A 7 6.71 -3.67 -9.60
C LYS A 7 7.72 -3.97 -10.68
N TYR A 8 7.48 -3.44 -11.88
CA TYR A 8 8.41 -3.48 -13.01
C TYR A 8 9.00 -2.10 -13.22
N PHE A 9 10.33 -2.02 -13.16
CA PHE A 9 11.05 -0.77 -13.35
C PHE A 9 12.04 -0.85 -14.51
N TYR A 10 12.28 0.31 -15.09
CA TYR A 10 13.34 0.51 -16.08
C TYR A 10 14.41 1.38 -15.44
N ARG A 11 15.57 0.77 -15.19
CA ARG A 11 16.77 1.52 -14.82
C ARG A 11 17.43 2.00 -16.10
N TYR A 12 17.62 3.31 -16.18
CA TYR A 12 18.40 3.96 -17.22
C TYR A 12 19.72 4.40 -16.59
N GLU A 13 20.82 4.19 -17.31
CA GLU A 13 22.13 4.70 -16.93
C GLU A 13 22.85 5.18 -18.18
N VAL A 14 23.28 6.43 -18.16
CA VAL A 14 24.06 7.07 -19.22
C VAL A 14 25.38 7.50 -18.60
N ARG A 15 26.50 7.13 -19.21
CA ARG A 15 27.84 7.46 -18.72
C ARG A 15 28.60 8.32 -19.73
N ASP A 16 29.39 9.24 -19.20
CA ASP A 16 30.45 9.95 -19.90
C ASP A 16 31.72 9.88 -19.05
N GLY A 17 32.59 8.90 -19.36
CA GLY A 17 33.72 8.54 -18.52
C GLY A 17 33.30 8.10 -17.11
N ALA A 18 33.79 8.81 -16.09
CA ALA A 18 33.44 8.56 -14.69
C ALA A 18 32.13 9.26 -14.25
N SER A 19 31.62 10.18 -15.06
CA SER A 19 30.37 10.90 -14.79
C SER A 19 29.18 10.08 -15.29
N PHE A 20 28.04 10.19 -14.61
CA PHE A 20 26.85 9.46 -15.02
C PHE A 20 25.56 10.18 -14.66
N TYR A 21 24.51 9.82 -15.39
CA TYR A 21 23.11 10.01 -15.02
C TYR A 21 22.48 8.62 -14.88
N ARG A 22 21.75 8.37 -13.79
CA ARG A 22 20.97 7.14 -13.65
C ARG A 22 19.66 7.34 -12.91
N THR A 23 18.74 6.40 -13.09
CA THR A 23 17.51 6.29 -12.30
C THR A 23 17.61 5.09 -11.38
N ASP A 24 17.49 5.33 -10.09
CA ASP A 24 17.50 4.30 -9.05
C ASP A 24 16.13 4.21 -8.38
N PHE A 25 15.78 3.01 -7.91
CA PHE A 25 14.54 2.75 -7.18
C PHE A 25 14.86 2.12 -5.84
N LEU A 26 14.24 2.64 -4.80
CA LEU A 26 14.43 2.21 -3.43
C LEU A 26 13.07 2.04 -2.77
N ASP A 27 12.81 0.84 -2.23
CA ASP A 27 11.65 0.57 -1.39
C ASP A 27 12.13 0.13 0.00
N ILE A 28 11.45 0.58 1.05
CA ILE A 28 11.62 0.05 2.41
C ILE A 28 10.27 -0.46 2.87
N HIS A 29 10.24 -1.72 3.27
CA HIS A 29 9.06 -2.34 3.87
C HIS A 29 9.37 -2.64 5.32
N THR A 30 8.62 -2.03 6.23
CA THR A 30 8.74 -2.26 7.67
C THR A 30 7.42 -2.80 8.19
N SER A 31 7.48 -3.96 8.84
CA SER A 31 6.34 -4.54 9.56
C SER A 31 6.65 -4.59 11.03
N VAL A 32 5.74 -4.07 11.85
CA VAL A 32 5.82 -4.12 13.31
C VAL A 32 4.65 -4.94 13.82
N VAL A 33 4.93 -5.89 14.72
CA VAL A 33 3.94 -6.72 15.40
C VAL A 33 4.31 -6.77 16.88
N MET A 34 3.43 -6.25 17.73
CA MET A 34 3.57 -6.35 19.20
C MET A 34 4.92 -5.85 19.73
N GLY A 35 5.42 -4.75 19.16
CA GLY A 35 6.71 -4.15 19.53
C GLY A 35 7.95 -4.79 18.89
N SER A 36 7.81 -5.89 18.15
CA SER A 36 8.88 -6.45 17.32
C SER A 36 8.74 -5.97 15.88
N GLY A 37 9.79 -5.36 15.34
CA GLY A 37 9.83 -4.86 13.96
C GLY A 37 10.81 -5.64 13.11
N THR A 38 10.54 -5.72 11.81
CA THR A 38 11.56 -6.06 10.79
C THR A 38 11.44 -5.09 9.62
N SER A 39 12.58 -4.75 9.02
CA SER A 39 12.64 -3.93 7.80
C SER A 39 13.37 -4.66 6.69
N MET A 40 12.90 -4.45 5.46
CA MET A 40 13.54 -4.90 4.24
C MET A 40 13.78 -3.69 3.36
N LEU A 41 15.05 -3.43 3.02
CA LEU A 41 15.43 -2.50 1.96
C LEU A 41 15.45 -3.27 0.65
N ILE A 42 14.81 -2.73 -0.38
CA ILE A 42 14.95 -3.21 -1.75
C ILE A 42 15.50 -2.07 -2.58
N TYR A 43 16.74 -2.22 -3.04
CA TYR A 43 17.43 -1.22 -3.84
C TYR A 43 17.75 -1.80 -5.21
N ASN A 44 17.16 -1.21 -6.26
CA ASN A 44 17.35 -1.64 -7.65
C ASN A 44 17.14 -3.17 -7.84
N GLY A 45 16.14 -3.74 -7.17
CA GLY A 45 15.80 -5.16 -7.21
C GLY A 45 16.61 -6.07 -6.28
N GLN A 46 17.60 -5.55 -5.55
CA GLN A 46 18.35 -6.29 -4.54
C GLN A 46 17.75 -6.08 -3.16
N SER A 47 17.47 -7.16 -2.43
CA SER A 47 16.87 -7.11 -1.09
C SER A 47 17.93 -7.26 0.00
N LEU A 48 17.86 -6.42 1.02
CA LEU A 48 18.72 -6.45 2.19
C LEU A 48 17.86 -6.30 3.47
N PRO A 49 17.98 -7.23 4.43
CA PRO A 49 17.32 -7.05 5.73
C PRO A 49 17.99 -5.90 6.50
N LEU A 50 17.18 -5.10 7.18
CA LEU A 50 17.60 -3.98 8.02
C LEU A 50 16.97 -4.08 9.42
N GLN A 51 17.60 -3.38 10.37
CA GLN A 51 16.92 -3.04 11.62
C GLN A 51 15.68 -2.19 11.33
N PRO A 52 14.65 -2.24 12.20
CA PRO A 52 13.43 -1.48 12.01
C PRO A 52 13.70 0.00 11.74
N LEU A 53 13.30 0.46 10.57
CA LEU A 53 13.48 1.84 10.11
C LEU A 53 12.14 2.41 9.66
N MET A 54 11.81 3.59 10.17
CA MET A 54 10.64 4.38 9.78
C MET A 54 11.10 5.81 9.57
N ILE A 55 11.12 6.25 8.32
CA ILE A 55 11.42 7.63 7.94
C ILE A 55 10.09 8.38 7.98
N GLN A 56 10.02 9.48 8.72
CA GLN A 56 8.82 10.32 8.80
C GLN A 56 8.98 11.62 8.02
N ARG A 57 10.22 12.00 7.73
CA ARG A 57 10.56 13.26 7.07
C ARG A 57 11.68 13.06 6.05
N PRO A 58 11.74 13.85 4.97
CA PRO A 58 12.76 13.68 3.94
C PRO A 58 14.19 13.81 4.47
N GLU A 59 14.44 14.59 5.53
CA GLU A 59 15.77 14.76 6.12
C GLU A 59 16.30 13.46 6.76
N GLU A 60 15.39 12.59 7.25
CA GLU A 60 15.73 11.29 7.81
C GLU A 60 16.11 10.27 6.71
N PHE A 61 15.79 10.55 5.44
CA PHE A 61 16.18 9.72 4.30
C PHE A 61 17.63 9.98 3.84
N TYR A 62 18.17 11.18 4.06
CA TYR A 62 19.50 11.53 3.54
C TYR A 62 20.63 10.65 4.08
N PRO A 63 20.71 10.34 5.39
CA PRO A 63 21.75 9.46 5.92
C PRO A 63 21.73 8.07 5.28
N LEU A 64 20.53 7.52 5.01
CA LEU A 64 20.38 6.25 4.31
C LEU A 64 20.95 6.33 2.88
N LEU A 65 20.60 7.40 2.15
CA LEU A 65 21.08 7.60 0.79
C LEU A 65 22.62 7.75 0.74
N LEU A 66 23.21 8.49 1.67
CA LEU A 66 24.66 8.64 1.76
C LEU A 66 25.36 7.32 2.13
N GLN A 67 24.77 6.50 3.00
CA GLN A 67 25.29 5.17 3.31
C GLN A 67 25.28 4.26 2.09
N ILE A 68 24.20 4.27 1.30
CA ILE A 68 24.13 3.53 0.04
C ILE A 68 25.26 3.99 -0.89
N TRP A 69 25.46 5.29 -1.05
CA TRP A 69 26.55 5.81 -1.89
C TRP A 69 27.94 5.47 -1.37
N GLN A 70 28.13 5.47 -0.05
CA GLN A 70 29.38 5.03 0.56
C GLN A 70 29.65 3.55 0.30
N GLN A 71 28.63 2.70 0.37
CA GLN A 71 28.77 1.27 0.04
C GLN A 71 29.05 1.07 -1.45
N GLU A 72 28.45 1.89 -2.32
CA GLU A 72 28.68 1.82 -3.77
C GLU A 72 30.08 2.29 -4.18
N THR A 73 30.60 3.36 -3.57
CA THR A 73 31.84 4.01 -4.02
C THR A 73 33.04 3.77 -3.12
N GLY A 74 32.81 3.28 -1.90
CA GLY A 74 33.84 3.20 -0.85
C GLY A 74 34.26 4.56 -0.28
N GLN A 75 33.54 5.64 -0.60
CA GLN A 75 33.90 7.01 -0.20
C GLN A 75 32.86 7.61 0.73
N SER A 76 33.29 8.46 1.67
CA SER A 76 32.36 9.26 2.48
C SER A 76 31.78 10.40 1.66
N TRP A 77 30.50 10.68 1.88
CA TRP A 77 29.76 11.74 1.20
C TRP A 77 29.18 12.71 2.24
N GLU A 78 29.26 14.00 1.95
CA GLU A 78 28.74 15.06 2.82
C GLU A 78 27.68 15.88 2.09
N VAL A 79 26.57 16.19 2.76
CA VAL A 79 25.51 17.04 2.19
C VAL A 79 26.04 18.46 2.03
N VAL A 80 25.92 18.99 0.81
CA VAL A 80 26.26 20.38 0.48
C VAL A 80 25.01 21.23 0.39
N GLN A 81 23.95 20.68 -0.21
CA GLN A 81 22.70 21.39 -0.42
C GLN A 81 21.53 20.42 -0.39
N GLU A 82 20.43 20.86 0.21
CA GLU A 82 19.17 20.14 0.22
C GLU A 82 18.02 21.08 -0.13
N LYS A 83 17.01 20.53 -0.78
CA LYS A 83 15.74 21.21 -1.03
C LYS A 83 14.64 20.15 -0.97
N SER A 84 13.68 20.33 -0.07
CA SER A 84 12.52 19.46 0.06
C SER A 84 11.24 20.29 -0.14
N MET A 85 10.22 19.67 -0.72
CA MET A 85 8.88 20.23 -0.86
C MET A 85 7.86 19.12 -0.68
N GLU A 86 6.86 19.36 0.15
CA GLU A 86 5.71 18.47 0.28
C GLU A 86 4.98 18.40 -1.07
N ALA A 87 4.65 17.18 -1.48
CA ALA A 87 4.00 16.91 -2.74
C ALA A 87 2.57 16.42 -2.50
N SER A 88 1.67 16.78 -3.41
CA SER A 88 0.31 16.27 -3.36
C SER A 88 0.31 14.75 -3.50
N VAL A 89 -0.34 14.08 -2.56
CA VAL A 89 -0.60 12.66 -2.64
C VAL A 89 -1.71 12.44 -3.67
N VAL A 90 -1.36 11.90 -4.84
CA VAL A 90 -2.36 11.40 -5.78
C VAL A 90 -2.90 10.10 -5.20
N SER A 91 -3.99 10.21 -4.43
CA SER A 91 -4.71 9.02 -3.97
C SER A 91 -5.37 8.36 -5.19
N PRO A 92 -5.03 7.11 -5.55
CA PRO A 92 -5.92 6.34 -6.42
C PRO A 92 -7.26 6.28 -5.68
N GLY A 93 -8.35 6.68 -6.34
CA GLY A 93 -9.68 6.93 -5.75
C GLY A 93 -10.40 5.69 -5.21
N VAL A 94 -9.70 4.80 -4.51
CA VAL A 94 -10.24 3.62 -3.85
C VAL A 94 -10.02 3.80 -2.35
N SER A 95 -11.10 4.08 -1.64
CA SER A 95 -11.16 4.14 -0.19
C SER A 95 -10.77 2.77 0.40
N VAL A 96 -9.52 2.64 0.84
CA VAL A 96 -9.04 1.47 1.59
C VAL A 96 -9.53 1.60 3.05
N PRO A 97 -9.99 0.53 3.73
CA PRO A 97 -10.66 0.62 5.04
C PRO A 97 -9.73 0.97 6.21
N PHE A 98 -8.42 1.04 5.95
CA PHE A 98 -7.44 1.50 6.91
C PHE A 98 -7.06 2.92 6.52
N SER A 99 -6.99 3.83 7.50
CA SER A 99 -6.41 5.15 7.30
C SER A 99 -4.91 4.96 7.06
N MET A 100 -4.53 4.60 5.84
CA MET A 100 -3.16 4.70 5.38
C MET A 100 -2.88 6.19 5.29
N GLN A 101 -2.12 6.68 6.27
CA GLN A 101 -1.54 8.01 6.17
C GLN A 101 -0.46 7.92 5.10
N GLN A 102 -0.71 8.62 4.01
CA GLN A 102 0.24 8.75 2.94
C GLN A 102 0.76 10.18 2.93
N GLN A 103 2.08 10.30 2.84
CA GLN A 103 2.77 11.57 2.69
C GLN A 103 3.73 11.43 1.51
N ALA A 104 3.90 12.50 0.75
CA ALA A 104 4.78 12.51 -0.38
C ALA A 104 5.67 13.75 -0.35
N TRP A 105 6.92 13.58 -0.76
CA TRP A 105 7.87 14.67 -0.90
C TRP A 105 8.60 14.56 -2.22
N THR A 106 8.92 15.72 -2.78
CA THR A 106 9.86 15.83 -3.90
C THR A 106 10.96 16.79 -3.52
N GLY A 107 12.15 16.55 -4.03
CA GLY A 107 13.28 17.38 -3.66
C GLY A 107 14.57 17.01 -4.35
N SER A 108 15.65 17.66 -3.92
CA SER A 108 17.00 17.41 -4.38
C SER A 108 17.98 17.39 -3.22
N LEU A 109 18.93 16.46 -3.27
CA LEU A 109 20.07 16.37 -2.36
C LEU A 109 21.36 16.43 -3.17
N GLU A 110 22.19 17.43 -2.92
CA GLU A 110 23.55 17.54 -3.46
C GLU A 110 24.54 17.13 -2.36
N ALA A 111 25.37 16.13 -2.64
CA ALA A 111 26.45 15.71 -1.76
C ALA A 111 27.80 15.75 -2.48
N ARG A 112 28.87 15.86 -1.71
CA ARG A 112 30.25 15.92 -2.22
C ARG A 112 31.12 14.85 -1.59
N SER A 113 32.02 14.31 -2.40
CA SER A 113 33.16 13.49 -1.95
C SER A 113 34.41 13.92 -2.71
N GLY A 114 35.30 14.64 -2.02
CA GLY A 114 36.49 15.25 -2.64
C GLY A 114 36.13 16.17 -3.81
N GLN A 115 36.62 15.84 -5.01
CA GLN A 115 36.40 16.59 -6.26
C GLN A 115 35.17 16.13 -7.05
N ARG A 116 34.30 15.30 -6.44
CA ARG A 116 33.09 14.79 -7.05
C ARG A 116 31.86 15.34 -6.36
N THR A 117 30.87 15.72 -7.14
CA THR A 117 29.53 16.06 -6.68
C THR A 117 28.56 14.99 -7.17
N ARG A 118 27.65 14.58 -6.30
CA ARG A 118 26.52 13.71 -6.64
C ARG A 118 25.23 14.42 -6.26
N LEU A 119 24.35 14.59 -7.24
CA LEU A 119 23.06 15.25 -7.11
C LEU A 119 21.95 14.22 -7.31
N ALA A 120 21.03 14.11 -6.35
CA ALA A 120 19.88 13.23 -6.43
C ALA A 120 18.58 14.02 -6.37
N PHE A 121 17.78 13.93 -7.42
CA PHE A 121 16.38 14.34 -7.37
C PHE A 121 15.55 13.16 -6.89
N TYR A 122 14.80 13.35 -5.81
CA TYR A 122 14.00 12.29 -5.20
C TYR A 122 12.51 12.57 -5.31
N GLN A 123 11.75 11.49 -5.45
CA GLN A 123 10.31 11.46 -5.20
C GLN A 123 10.06 10.38 -4.15
N LEU A 124 9.69 10.80 -2.95
CA LEU A 124 9.41 9.94 -1.81
C LEU A 124 7.91 9.82 -1.62
N THR A 125 7.44 8.60 -1.42
CA THR A 125 6.07 8.31 -0.97
C THR A 125 6.17 7.42 0.24
N ILE A 126 5.64 7.90 1.35
CA ILE A 126 5.61 7.20 2.63
C ILE A 126 4.16 6.85 2.90
N SER A 127 3.90 5.57 3.17
CA SER A 127 2.56 5.09 3.55
C SER A 127 2.69 4.31 4.84
N TYR A 128 1.92 4.71 5.85
CA TYR A 128 1.84 4.02 7.14
C TYR A 128 0.39 3.70 7.47
N GLY A 129 0.14 2.48 7.92
CA GLY A 129 -1.17 2.04 8.38
C GLY A 129 -1.03 1.12 9.59
N ALA A 130 -1.81 1.40 10.64
CA ALA A 130 -2.01 0.46 11.73
C ALA A 130 -2.96 -0.65 11.24
N THR A 131 -2.56 -1.91 11.42
CA THR A 131 -3.33 -3.08 10.99
C THR A 131 -4.15 -3.70 12.13
N GLY A 132 -4.19 -3.05 13.31
CA GLY A 132 -4.89 -3.51 14.52
C GLY A 132 -4.02 -4.40 15.43
N MET A 133 -4.44 -4.63 16.68
CA MET A 133 -3.74 -5.51 17.66
C MET A 133 -2.24 -5.21 17.84
N GLY A 134 -1.85 -3.93 17.93
CA GLY A 134 -0.44 -3.55 18.10
C GLY A 134 0.44 -3.88 16.89
N SER A 135 -0.14 -4.10 15.71
CA SER A 135 0.56 -4.30 14.46
C SER A 135 0.42 -3.10 13.52
N GLY A 136 1.47 -2.84 12.74
CA GLY A 136 1.53 -1.75 11.79
C GLY A 136 2.41 -2.08 10.59
N GLN A 137 2.06 -1.48 9.47
CA GLN A 137 2.84 -1.56 8.24
C GLN A 137 3.29 -0.17 7.82
N TYR A 138 4.53 -0.10 7.40
CA TYR A 138 5.17 1.09 6.87
C TYR A 138 5.82 0.74 5.54
N THR A 139 5.59 1.58 4.54
CA THR A 139 6.27 1.49 3.26
C THR A 139 6.81 2.85 2.88
N LEU A 140 8.08 2.89 2.49
CA LEU A 140 8.68 4.01 1.79
C LEU A 140 9.02 3.57 0.39
N GLN A 141 8.65 4.40 -0.58
CA GLN A 141 8.97 4.24 -1.97
C GLN A 141 9.71 5.49 -2.43
N ALA A 142 10.86 5.29 -3.04
CA ALA A 142 11.72 6.36 -3.50
C ALA A 142 12.15 6.10 -4.94
N MET A 143 11.82 7.04 -5.82
CA MET A 143 12.43 7.13 -7.15
C MET A 143 13.52 8.20 -7.09
N LEU A 144 14.73 7.84 -7.49
CA LEU A 144 15.89 8.71 -7.46
C LEU A 144 16.41 8.91 -8.87
N ARG A 145 16.70 10.16 -9.24
CA ARG A 145 17.48 10.49 -10.44
C ARG A 145 18.79 11.04 -9.98
N VAL A 146 19.85 10.27 -10.20
CA VAL A 146 21.17 10.53 -9.65
C VAL A 146 22.10 10.95 -10.77
N MET A 147 22.77 12.08 -10.57
CA MET A 147 23.86 12.58 -11.41
C MET A 147 25.14 12.56 -10.59
N GLU A 148 26.24 12.07 -11.16
CA GLU A 148 27.58 12.26 -10.61
C GLU A 148 28.47 12.91 -11.65
N TYR A 149 29.25 13.90 -11.21
CA TYR A 149 30.17 14.63 -12.06
C TYR A 149 31.31 15.25 -11.24
N PRO A 150 32.46 15.58 -11.87
CA PRO A 150 33.49 16.40 -11.25
C PRO A 150 32.93 17.77 -10.85
N THR A 151 33.19 18.22 -9.63
CA THR A 151 32.67 19.49 -9.07
C THR A 151 33.00 20.68 -9.96
N ALA A 152 34.20 20.70 -10.54
CA ALA A 152 34.66 21.76 -11.45
C ALA A 152 33.87 21.84 -12.77
N GLN A 153 33.10 20.81 -13.13
CA GLN A 153 32.33 20.72 -14.38
C GLN A 153 30.82 20.69 -14.14
N LYS A 154 30.34 21.12 -12.96
CA LYS A 154 28.91 21.10 -12.59
C LYS A 154 27.98 21.60 -13.71
N SER A 155 28.17 22.84 -14.16
CA SER A 155 27.28 23.46 -15.15
C SER A 155 27.21 22.71 -16.48
N ARG A 156 28.32 22.08 -16.89
CA ARG A 156 28.36 21.28 -18.12
C ARG A 156 27.52 20.01 -17.97
N TYR A 157 27.75 19.25 -16.90
CA TYR A 157 27.07 17.96 -16.71
C TYR A 157 25.60 18.10 -16.35
N GLU A 158 25.22 19.13 -15.58
CA GLU A 158 23.81 19.43 -15.34
C GLU A 158 23.07 19.79 -16.64
N GLY A 159 23.72 20.53 -17.55
CA GLY A 159 23.16 20.80 -18.88
C GLY A 159 23.00 19.53 -19.72
N ILE A 160 24.06 18.70 -19.80
CA ILE A 160 24.03 17.44 -20.55
C ILE A 160 22.97 16.49 -19.98
N PHE A 161 23.00 16.23 -18.68
CA PHE A 161 22.08 15.28 -18.04
C PHE A 161 20.66 15.82 -17.93
N GLY A 162 20.47 17.14 -17.85
CA GLY A 162 19.17 17.78 -18.03
C GLY A 162 18.60 17.51 -19.43
N GLY A 163 19.43 17.62 -20.48
CA GLY A 163 19.06 17.26 -21.85
C GLY A 163 18.75 15.78 -22.02
N VAL A 164 19.54 14.88 -21.42
CA VAL A 164 19.26 13.44 -21.38
C VAL A 164 17.89 13.20 -20.76
N TYR A 165 17.64 13.75 -19.56
CA TYR A 165 16.37 13.59 -18.86
C TYR A 165 15.18 14.08 -19.69
N ALA A 166 15.27 15.27 -20.29
CA ALA A 166 14.22 15.83 -21.13
C ALA A 166 13.94 14.99 -22.40
N SER A 167 14.93 14.20 -22.83
CA SER A 167 14.83 13.33 -24.01
C SER A 167 14.37 11.91 -23.69
N LEU A 168 14.25 11.54 -22.40
CA LEU A 168 13.76 10.21 -22.00
C LEU A 168 12.27 10.10 -22.30
N GLN A 169 11.92 9.28 -23.29
CA GLN A 169 10.55 8.90 -23.57
C GLN A 169 10.27 7.49 -23.05
N PRO A 170 9.26 7.29 -22.19
CA PRO A 170 8.83 5.95 -21.84
C PRO A 170 8.26 5.29 -23.10
N SER A 171 8.84 4.16 -23.52
CA SER A 171 8.31 3.38 -24.63
C SER A 171 6.91 2.85 -24.26
N PRO A 172 5.84 3.19 -25.01
CA PRO A 172 4.50 2.72 -24.71
C PRO A 172 4.41 1.19 -24.74
N GLU A 173 5.12 0.54 -25.65
CA GLU A 173 5.17 -0.92 -25.74
C GLU A 173 5.73 -1.57 -24.48
N TRP A 174 6.73 -0.93 -23.86
CA TRP A 174 7.35 -1.43 -22.64
C TRP A 174 6.41 -1.34 -21.44
N SER A 175 5.64 -0.27 -21.35
CA SER A 175 4.58 -0.12 -20.35
C SER A 175 3.48 -1.16 -20.54
N LEU A 176 3.06 -1.41 -21.79
CA LEU A 176 2.06 -2.43 -22.11
C LEU A 176 2.55 -3.84 -21.75
N ARG A 177 3.79 -4.21 -22.11
CA ARG A 177 4.37 -5.51 -21.75
C ARG A 177 4.51 -5.68 -20.23
N ALA A 178 4.94 -4.64 -19.52
CA ALA A 178 5.02 -4.67 -18.07
C ALA A 178 3.64 -4.84 -17.43
N TYR A 179 2.62 -4.15 -17.94
CA TYR A 179 1.23 -4.29 -17.48
C TYR A 179 0.67 -5.69 -17.75
N GLN A 180 0.93 -6.26 -18.93
CA GLN A 180 0.53 -7.63 -19.25
C GLN A 180 1.20 -8.65 -18.31
N ALA A 181 2.51 -8.52 -18.08
CA ALA A 181 3.25 -9.39 -17.16
C ALA A 181 2.74 -9.26 -15.71
N TYR A 182 2.43 -8.03 -15.27
CA TYR A 182 1.81 -7.79 -13.97
C TYR A 182 0.43 -8.44 -13.88
N SER A 183 -0.44 -8.23 -14.87
CA SER A 183 -1.79 -8.83 -14.91
C SER A 183 -1.76 -10.35 -14.84
N GLN A 184 -0.84 -10.99 -15.58
CA GLN A 184 -0.62 -12.44 -15.51
C GLN A 184 -0.15 -12.88 -14.13
N THR A 185 0.77 -12.13 -13.51
CA THR A 185 1.28 -12.41 -12.16
C THR A 185 0.16 -12.31 -11.12
N VAL A 186 -0.66 -11.27 -11.17
CA VAL A 186 -1.81 -11.09 -10.28
C VAL A 186 -2.83 -12.21 -10.46
N ALA A 187 -3.13 -12.60 -11.70
CA ALA A 187 -4.03 -13.71 -11.98
C ALA A 187 -3.51 -15.04 -11.41
N GLU A 188 -2.21 -15.32 -11.56
CA GLU A 188 -1.58 -16.51 -11.00
C GLU A 188 -1.52 -16.49 -9.47
N ASN A 189 -1.19 -15.35 -8.86
CA ASN A 189 -1.20 -15.19 -7.40
C ASN A 189 -2.61 -15.40 -6.83
N ASN A 190 -3.63 -14.85 -7.48
CA ASN A 190 -5.03 -15.06 -7.11
C ASN A 190 -5.43 -16.53 -7.25
N ARG A 191 -4.99 -17.22 -8.32
CA ARG A 191 -5.23 -18.65 -8.52
C ARG A 191 -4.59 -19.47 -7.40
N ARG A 192 -3.32 -19.22 -7.08
CA ARG A 192 -2.61 -19.90 -5.98
C ARG A 192 -3.24 -19.66 -4.63
N LEU A 193 -3.69 -18.43 -4.35
CA LEU A 193 -4.43 -18.11 -3.13
C LEU A 193 -5.73 -18.92 -3.06
N GLN A 194 -6.49 -18.98 -4.16
CA GLN A 194 -7.71 -19.79 -4.22
C GLN A 194 -7.42 -21.29 -4.03
N GLU A 195 -6.36 -21.81 -4.65
CA GLU A 195 -5.93 -23.21 -4.50
C GLU A 195 -5.49 -23.50 -3.07
N TRP A 196 -4.71 -22.63 -2.44
CA TRP A 196 -4.33 -22.76 -1.03
C TRP A 196 -5.56 -22.73 -0.11
N LEU A 197 -6.50 -21.81 -0.34
CA LEU A 197 -7.76 -21.75 0.40
C LEU A 197 -8.60 -23.03 0.20
N ARG A 198 -8.65 -23.59 -1.01
CA ARG A 198 -9.32 -24.86 -1.30
C ARG A 198 -8.61 -26.04 -0.62
N GLN A 199 -7.29 -26.10 -0.69
CA GLN A 199 -6.48 -27.14 -0.04
C GLN A 199 -6.66 -27.13 1.48
N ARG A 200 -6.70 -25.95 2.09
CA ARG A 200 -6.96 -25.80 3.54
C ARG A 200 -8.36 -26.27 3.92
N ARG A 201 -9.36 -26.05 3.04
CA ARG A 201 -10.73 -26.58 3.18
C ARG A 201 -10.82 -28.09 2.94
N SER A 202 -9.96 -28.67 2.10
CA SER A 202 -9.94 -30.12 1.82
C SER A 202 -9.07 -30.92 2.80
N SER A 203 -8.12 -30.27 3.47
CA SER A 203 -7.31 -30.90 4.53
C SER A 203 -7.99 -30.88 5.89
N SER A 204 -9.02 -30.04 6.07
CA SER A 204 -9.84 -30.02 7.29
C SER A 204 -10.92 -31.10 7.32
N THR A 205 -11.17 -31.78 6.19
CA THR A 205 -12.34 -32.65 5.95
C THR A 205 -12.25 -34.05 6.56
N ALA A 206 -11.32 -34.26 7.50
CA ALA A 206 -11.12 -35.53 8.19
C ALA A 206 -11.74 -35.60 9.60
N SER A 207 -12.37 -34.53 10.12
CA SER A 207 -12.98 -34.50 11.46
C SER A 207 -14.38 -33.86 11.45
N GLY A 208 -15.37 -34.70 11.12
CA GLY A 208 -16.76 -34.36 10.76
C GLY A 208 -17.70 -33.79 11.84
N SER A 209 -17.26 -32.85 12.67
CA SER A 209 -18.18 -32.01 13.48
C SER A 209 -17.57 -30.66 13.89
N GLY A 210 -16.25 -30.50 13.78
CA GLY A 210 -15.56 -29.22 14.00
C GLY A 210 -15.58 -28.29 12.78
N GLU A 211 -15.90 -28.78 11.59
CA GLU A 211 -15.80 -28.02 10.32
C GLU A 211 -16.92 -27.00 10.10
N SER A 212 -18.16 -27.30 10.49
CA SER A 212 -19.25 -26.31 10.41
C SER A 212 -18.99 -25.17 11.40
N PHE A 213 -18.60 -25.51 12.64
CA PHE A 213 -18.27 -24.53 13.67
C PHE A 213 -17.02 -23.70 13.32
N SER A 214 -15.95 -24.32 12.81
CA SER A 214 -14.74 -23.59 12.42
C SER A 214 -14.91 -22.80 11.12
N SER A 215 -15.71 -23.28 10.16
CA SER A 215 -16.08 -22.51 8.96
C SER A 215 -17.01 -21.36 9.29
N GLU A 216 -17.98 -21.57 10.18
CA GLU A 216 -18.90 -20.53 10.63
C GLU A 216 -18.18 -19.50 11.49
N MET A 217 -17.28 -19.93 12.38
CA MET A 217 -16.35 -19.02 13.07
C MET A 217 -15.43 -18.31 12.09
N ALA A 218 -14.79 -18.99 11.15
CA ALA A 218 -13.89 -18.34 10.20
C ALA A 218 -14.63 -17.33 9.32
N ARG A 219 -15.88 -17.60 8.92
CA ARG A 219 -16.74 -16.64 8.22
C ARG A 219 -17.17 -15.50 9.13
N THR A 220 -17.54 -15.78 10.37
CA THR A 220 -17.93 -14.77 11.37
C THR A 220 -16.76 -13.85 11.68
N TRP A 221 -15.57 -14.39 11.92
CA TRP A 221 -14.32 -13.64 12.13
C TRP A 221 -13.87 -12.92 10.87
N SER A 222 -13.94 -13.55 9.69
CA SER A 222 -13.61 -12.88 8.42
C SER A 222 -14.56 -11.72 8.13
N SER A 223 -15.84 -11.88 8.43
CA SER A 223 -16.86 -10.83 8.21
C SER A 223 -16.72 -9.74 9.26
N ALA A 224 -16.50 -10.10 10.52
CA ALA A 224 -16.19 -9.19 11.62
C ALA A 224 -14.92 -8.36 11.38
N LEU A 225 -13.85 -8.97 10.88
CA LEU A 225 -12.58 -8.30 10.55
C LEU A 225 -12.64 -7.50 9.24
N SER A 226 -13.65 -7.75 8.40
CA SER A 226 -13.88 -7.03 7.13
C SER A 226 -15.01 -6.01 7.23
N ASP A 227 -15.54 -5.75 8.44
CA ASP A 227 -16.71 -4.90 8.70
C ASP A 227 -17.91 -5.22 7.78
N GLN A 228 -18.09 -6.50 7.47
CA GLN A 228 -19.17 -7.01 6.66
C GLN A 228 -20.21 -7.65 7.56
N THR A 229 -21.45 -7.18 7.42
CA THR A 229 -22.62 -7.73 8.11
C THR A 229 -23.61 -8.18 7.05
N TYR A 230 -24.26 -9.32 7.27
CA TYR A 230 -25.40 -9.75 6.46
C TYR A 230 -26.66 -9.26 7.13
N VAL A 231 -27.56 -8.67 6.35
CA VAL A 231 -28.88 -8.28 6.81
C VAL A 231 -29.94 -9.06 6.05
N ARG A 232 -30.92 -9.59 6.76
CA ARG A 232 -32.04 -10.33 6.18
C ARG A 232 -33.33 -9.56 6.38
N ASP A 233 -34.04 -9.38 5.28
CA ASP A 233 -35.43 -8.96 5.30
C ASP A 233 -36.31 -10.15 5.69
N SER A 234 -37.01 -10.01 6.82
CA SER A 234 -37.82 -11.08 7.39
C SER A 234 -39.11 -11.38 6.60
N GLU A 235 -39.56 -10.45 5.75
CA GLU A 235 -40.77 -10.64 4.93
C GLU A 235 -40.46 -11.24 3.57
N THR A 236 -39.39 -10.76 2.91
CA THR A 236 -39.02 -11.24 1.56
C THR A 236 -38.03 -12.40 1.60
N GLY A 237 -37.36 -12.61 2.74
CA GLY A 237 -36.29 -13.58 2.89
C GLY A 237 -34.96 -13.17 2.22
N GLU A 238 -34.92 -11.99 1.60
CA GLU A 238 -33.75 -11.46 0.92
C GLU A 238 -32.60 -11.21 1.91
N VAL A 239 -31.41 -11.69 1.57
CA VAL A 239 -30.18 -11.47 2.34
C VAL A 239 -29.27 -10.54 1.57
N LEU A 240 -29.00 -9.39 2.16
CA LEU A 240 -28.15 -8.35 1.60
C LEU A 240 -26.85 -8.29 2.40
N LYS A 241 -25.76 -7.98 1.70
CA LYS A 241 -24.45 -7.77 2.31
C LYS A 241 -24.24 -6.28 2.49
N VAL A 242 -24.04 -5.85 3.73
CA VAL A 242 -23.90 -4.45 4.11
C VAL A 242 -22.62 -4.23 4.91
N HIS A 243 -22.17 -2.98 4.97
CA HIS A 243 -20.97 -2.60 5.71
C HIS A 243 -21.37 -1.98 7.05
N LYS A 244 -20.90 -2.56 8.15
CA LYS A 244 -21.09 -2.07 9.53
C LYS A 244 -20.06 -2.71 10.45
N LYS A 245 -19.48 -1.92 11.35
CA LYS A 245 -18.52 -2.43 12.34
C LYS A 245 -19.24 -3.25 13.40
N VAL A 246 -18.60 -4.31 13.89
CA VAL A 246 -19.22 -5.25 14.85
C VAL A 246 -19.62 -4.59 16.18
N TRP A 247 -18.97 -3.48 16.55
CA TRP A 247 -19.25 -2.70 17.76
C TRP A 247 -20.17 -1.50 17.52
N ASP A 248 -20.68 -1.29 16.29
CA ASP A 248 -21.74 -0.30 16.06
C ASP A 248 -23.07 -0.88 16.54
N GLU A 249 -23.74 -0.22 17.47
CA GLU A 249 -25.02 -0.71 18.03
C GLU A 249 -26.22 -0.40 17.11
N GLY A 250 -26.03 0.42 16.08
CA GLY A 250 -27.10 0.95 15.26
C GLY A 250 -27.70 -0.04 14.26
N GLY A 251 -29.02 -0.09 14.16
CA GLY A 251 -29.75 -1.07 13.33
C GLY A 251 -29.80 -0.73 11.83
N PHE A 252 -30.18 -1.72 11.02
CA PHE A 252 -30.49 -1.54 9.59
C PHE A 252 -31.99 -1.57 9.31
N TRP A 253 -32.41 -0.72 8.37
CA TRP A 253 -33.79 -0.52 7.98
C TRP A 253 -33.93 -0.51 6.46
N LYS A 254 -35.00 -1.10 5.95
CA LYS A 254 -35.33 -1.15 4.53
C LYS A 254 -36.54 -0.26 4.24
N GLU A 255 -36.37 0.56 3.23
CA GLU A 255 -37.35 1.51 2.72
C GLU A 255 -38.45 0.76 1.93
N PRO A 256 -39.74 1.08 2.13
CA PRO A 256 -40.83 0.28 1.57
C PRO A 256 -41.09 0.51 0.07
N THR A 257 -40.64 1.62 -0.53
CA THR A 257 -41.04 2.02 -1.89
C THR A 257 -40.03 1.62 -2.96
N PHE A 258 -38.73 1.85 -2.74
CA PHE A 258 -37.65 1.58 -3.69
C PHE A 258 -36.63 0.56 -3.17
N GLY A 259 -36.81 0.05 -1.95
CA GLY A 259 -36.04 -1.06 -1.39
C GLY A 259 -34.63 -0.68 -0.93
N GLY A 260 -34.34 0.62 -0.77
CA GLY A 260 -33.07 1.09 -0.24
C GLY A 260 -32.83 0.62 1.20
N VAL A 261 -31.58 0.29 1.54
CA VAL A 261 -31.18 -0.07 2.91
C VAL A 261 -30.44 1.09 3.54
N TYR A 262 -30.91 1.54 4.70
CA TYR A 262 -30.28 2.57 5.52
C TYR A 262 -29.79 1.95 6.83
N GLY A 263 -28.56 2.27 7.24
CA GLY A 263 -27.90 1.61 8.38
C GLY A 263 -27.39 2.59 9.43
N THR A 264 -26.90 2.03 10.55
CA THR A 264 -26.18 2.73 11.63
C THR A 264 -27.01 3.70 12.47
N LEU A 265 -28.32 3.48 12.60
CA LEU A 265 -29.18 4.31 13.48
C LEU A 265 -29.18 3.77 14.90
N GLU A 266 -28.84 4.61 15.88
CA GLU A 266 -28.86 4.26 17.30
C GLU A 266 -30.23 3.73 17.73
N ARG A 267 -30.24 2.60 18.43
CA ARG A 267 -31.46 1.94 18.91
C ARG A 267 -32.15 2.80 19.95
N GLY A 268 -33.46 2.98 19.81
CA GLY A 268 -34.27 3.83 20.67
C GLY A 268 -34.15 5.34 20.40
N SER A 269 -33.46 5.74 19.32
CA SER A 269 -33.41 7.13 18.90
C SER A 269 -34.74 7.61 18.32
N TRP A 270 -34.98 8.92 18.36
CA TRP A 270 -36.16 9.54 17.74
C TRP A 270 -36.29 9.21 16.23
N ALA A 271 -35.15 9.02 15.55
CA ALA A 271 -35.09 8.67 14.14
C ALA A 271 -35.55 7.22 13.86
N GLU A 272 -35.36 6.30 14.81
CA GLU A 272 -35.90 4.93 14.70
C GLU A 272 -37.44 4.94 14.74
N GLU A 273 -38.01 5.75 15.63
CA GLU A 273 -39.46 5.85 15.80
C GLU A 273 -40.11 6.51 14.58
N GLU A 274 -39.48 7.55 14.02
CA GLU A 274 -39.93 8.21 12.80
C GLU A 274 -39.92 7.23 11.59
N LEU A 275 -38.88 6.41 11.44
CA LEU A 275 -38.80 5.42 10.36
C LEU A 275 -39.87 4.34 10.50
N ARG A 276 -40.16 3.89 11.73
CA ARG A 276 -41.25 2.95 11.99
C ARG A 276 -42.61 3.54 11.61
N GLN A 277 -42.85 4.82 11.90
CA GLN A 277 -44.08 5.53 11.51
C GLN A 277 -44.19 5.72 9.99
N GLN A 278 -43.07 5.87 9.29
CA GLN A 278 -43.00 5.96 7.83
C GLN A 278 -43.02 4.58 7.12
N GLY A 279 -43.25 3.49 7.86
CA GLY A 279 -43.41 2.15 7.29
C GLY A 279 -42.10 1.45 6.89
N TRP A 280 -40.95 1.96 7.35
CA TRP A 280 -39.67 1.29 7.17
C TRP A 280 -39.57 0.06 8.05
N ARG A 281 -38.87 -0.96 7.54
CA ARG A 281 -38.79 -2.28 8.20
C ARG A 281 -37.40 -2.56 8.71
N SER A 282 -37.30 -3.03 9.95
CA SER A 282 -36.03 -3.43 10.54
C SER A 282 -35.54 -4.75 9.94
N LEU A 283 -34.25 -4.84 9.66
CA LEU A 283 -33.61 -6.03 9.12
C LEU A 283 -32.90 -6.82 10.22
N GLN A 284 -32.93 -8.15 10.10
CA GLN A 284 -32.19 -9.02 11.01
C GLN A 284 -30.71 -9.01 10.64
N GLU A 285 -29.82 -8.87 11.62
CA GLU A 285 -28.37 -8.83 11.40
C GLU A 285 -27.73 -10.19 11.71
N SER A 286 -26.74 -10.58 10.90
CA SER A 286 -25.90 -11.75 11.15
C SER A 286 -24.49 -11.53 10.61
N LEU A 287 -23.48 -11.88 11.40
CA LEU A 287 -22.08 -11.82 10.97
C LEU A 287 -21.66 -13.08 10.19
N SER A 288 -22.36 -14.19 10.38
CA SER A 288 -22.08 -15.44 9.65
C SER A 288 -22.86 -15.54 8.34
N GLY A 289 -23.90 -14.74 8.17
CA GLY A 289 -24.90 -14.89 7.11
C GLY A 289 -25.88 -16.03 7.36
N THR A 290 -25.75 -16.72 8.50
CA THR A 290 -26.73 -17.71 8.97
C THR A 290 -27.80 -16.98 9.77
N PHE A 291 -29.07 -17.22 9.44
CA PHE A 291 -30.22 -16.68 10.16
C PHE A 291 -31.04 -17.84 10.73
N PRO A 292 -31.60 -17.72 11.95
CA PRO A 292 -32.51 -18.72 12.48
C PRO A 292 -33.63 -18.99 11.47
N GLN A 293 -33.94 -20.27 11.23
CA GLN A 293 -35.16 -20.62 10.50
C GLN A 293 -36.34 -20.35 11.43
N ARG A 294 -37.37 -19.66 10.91
CA ARG A 294 -38.69 -19.63 11.55
C ARG A 294 -39.39 -20.95 11.31
#